data_AF-A0A7K2QIH4-F1
#
_entry.id   AF-A0A7K2QIH4-F1
#
_cell.length_a   1.000
_cell.length_b   1.000
_cell.length_c   1.000
_cell.angle_alpha   90.00
_cell.angle_beta   90.00
_cell.angle_gamma   90.00
#
_symmetry.space_group_name_H-M   'P 1'
#
loop_
_entity.id
_entity.type
_entity.pdbx_description
1 polymer ?
#
loop_
_entity_poly.entity_id
_entity_poly.type
_entity_poly.pdbx_seq_one_letter_code
_entity_poly.pdbx_strand_id
1 'polypeptide(L)'
;TGAGALLTGVLREEAYALVHPAGHPDPRTLPLLDWDENCGSYTRDWWRAQDWIPRATVKAEDDAMVLTMVGRGLGMAILPELSLREATDAVDVTGLGPSGPVRRVGYVTTPESASTLAVRALIRELRSETA
;
A
#
# COMPACT_ATOMS: atom_id res chain seq x y z
N THR A 1 27.04 26.93 3.10
CA THR A 1 25.57 26.75 3.04
C THR A 1 25.31 25.36 2.48
N GLY A 2 25.35 24.35 3.34
CA GLY A 2 25.16 22.95 2.91
C GLY A 2 23.68 22.67 2.71
N ALA A 3 23.30 22.02 1.62
CA ALA A 3 21.98 21.44 1.46
C ALA A 3 21.74 20.49 2.64
N GLY A 4 20.88 20.88 3.59
CA GLY A 4 20.59 20.09 4.78
C GLY A 4 19.98 18.76 4.39
N ALA A 5 20.50 17.66 4.93
CA ALA A 5 19.91 16.34 4.75
C ALA A 5 18.46 16.36 5.25
N LEU A 6 17.54 15.77 4.47
CA LEU A 6 16.15 15.61 4.88
C LEU A 6 16.07 14.72 6.13
N LEU A 7 15.18 15.07 7.04
CA LEU A 7 14.84 14.26 8.20
C LEU A 7 13.70 13.31 7.83
N THR A 8 13.84 12.05 8.21
CA THR A 8 12.84 11.01 7.97
C THR A 8 12.49 10.28 9.26
N GLY A 9 11.33 9.64 9.29
CA GLY A 9 10.94 8.75 10.38
C GLY A 9 9.80 7.84 9.97
N VAL A 10 9.82 6.60 10.49
CA VAL A 10 8.72 5.64 10.29
C VAL A 10 7.58 5.99 11.25
N LEU A 11 6.37 5.95 10.72
CA LEU A 11 5.12 6.11 11.47
C LEU A 11 4.43 4.76 11.64
N ARG A 12 4.37 3.95 10.57
CA ARG A 12 3.71 2.65 10.58
C ARG A 12 4.43 1.64 9.68
N GLU A 13 4.38 0.38 10.08
CA GLU A 13 4.61 -0.76 9.19
C GLU A 13 3.27 -1.40 8.88
N GLU A 14 3.03 -1.73 7.61
CA GLU A 14 1.79 -2.34 7.15
C GLU A 14 2.09 -3.54 6.25
N ALA A 15 1.30 -4.60 6.39
CA ALA A 15 1.36 -5.73 5.47
C ALA A 15 0.61 -5.41 4.16
N TYR A 16 0.82 -6.27 3.17
CA TYR A 16 -0.05 -6.35 2.00
C TYR A 16 -0.99 -7.54 2.09
N ALA A 17 -2.16 -7.39 1.50
CA ALA A 17 -3.14 -8.44 1.32
C ALA A 17 -3.50 -8.63 -0.15
N LEU A 18 -3.91 -9.84 -0.51
CA LEU A 18 -4.59 -10.13 -1.76
C LEU A 18 -6.06 -9.70 -1.62
N VAL A 19 -6.54 -8.91 -2.57
CA VAL A 19 -7.91 -8.42 -2.65
C VAL A 19 -8.52 -8.90 -3.94
N HIS A 20 -9.73 -9.43 -3.86
CA HIS A 20 -10.44 -9.97 -5.00
C HIS A 20 -11.96 -9.79 -4.86
N PRO A 21 -12.75 -9.96 -5.94
CA PRO A 21 -14.20 -9.86 -5.84
C PRO A 21 -14.74 -10.87 -4.84
N ALA A 22 -15.73 -10.45 -4.04
CA ALA A 22 -16.31 -11.30 -3.02
C ALA A 22 -16.90 -12.59 -3.63
N GLY A 23 -16.61 -13.74 -3.01
CA GLY A 23 -17.10 -15.04 -3.46
C GLY A 23 -16.44 -15.60 -4.73
N HIS A 24 -15.40 -14.96 -5.27
CA HIS A 24 -14.70 -15.45 -6.45
C HIS A 24 -13.90 -16.74 -6.13
N PRO A 25 -14.12 -17.86 -6.84
CA PRO A 25 -13.59 -19.18 -6.44
C PRO A 25 -12.09 -19.35 -6.71
N ASP A 26 -11.53 -18.63 -7.68
CA ASP A 26 -10.09 -18.69 -8.01
C ASP A 26 -9.52 -17.31 -8.36
N PRO A 27 -9.22 -16.47 -7.35
CA PRO A 27 -8.74 -15.10 -7.54
C PRO A 27 -7.48 -14.97 -8.40
N ARG A 28 -6.62 -16.00 -8.42
CA ARG A 28 -5.33 -15.99 -9.11
C ARG A 28 -5.45 -16.09 -10.63
N THR A 29 -6.66 -16.39 -11.13
CA THR A 29 -6.95 -16.38 -12.58
C THR A 29 -7.34 -15.01 -13.11
N LEU A 30 -7.64 -14.05 -12.22
CA LEU A 30 -8.05 -12.70 -12.61
C LEU A 30 -6.84 -11.86 -13.04
N PRO A 31 -7.01 -10.86 -13.92
CA PRO A 31 -5.97 -9.87 -14.19
C PRO A 31 -5.54 -9.15 -12.91
N LEU A 32 -4.26 -8.79 -12.83
CA LEU A 32 -3.72 -7.97 -11.75
C LEU A 32 -4.05 -6.50 -12.01
N LEU A 33 -4.71 -5.86 -11.05
CA LEU A 33 -4.91 -4.42 -11.00
C LEU A 33 -3.78 -3.81 -10.17
N ASP A 34 -3.10 -2.81 -10.72
CA ASP A 34 -1.93 -2.16 -10.10
C ASP A 34 -1.90 -0.66 -10.41
N TRP A 35 -1.18 0.12 -9.60
CA TRP A 35 -0.92 1.55 -9.80
C TRP A 35 0.54 1.84 -9.49
N ASP A 36 1.05 2.99 -9.93
CA ASP A 36 2.49 3.23 -9.96
C ASP A 36 3.10 3.47 -8.56
N GLU A 37 2.31 4.01 -7.63
CA GLU A 37 2.68 4.25 -6.23
C GLU A 37 2.53 3.01 -5.35
N ASN A 38 1.94 1.93 -5.86
CA ASN A 38 1.69 0.71 -5.07
C ASN A 38 2.98 0.12 -4.52
N CYS A 39 3.93 -0.10 -5.44
CA CYS A 39 5.10 -0.89 -5.13
C CYS A 39 6.37 -0.04 -5.07
N GLY A 40 7.00 -0.02 -3.90
CA GLY A 40 8.43 0.23 -3.77
C GLY A 40 9.26 -0.87 -4.45
N SER A 41 10.56 -0.62 -4.66
CA SER A 41 11.46 -1.57 -5.34
C SER A 41 11.43 -2.99 -4.71
N TYR A 42 11.47 -3.07 -3.38
CA TYR A 42 11.40 -4.33 -2.64
C TYR A 42 10.09 -5.11 -2.88
N THR A 43 8.95 -4.43 -2.86
CA THR A 43 7.64 -5.06 -3.11
C THR A 43 7.59 -5.64 -4.52
N ARG A 44 8.11 -4.92 -5.53
CA ARG A 44 8.17 -5.43 -6.91
C ARG A 44 9.03 -6.68 -7.04
N ASP A 45 10.15 -6.74 -6.33
CA ASP A 45 11.03 -7.90 -6.36
C ASP A 45 10.35 -9.13 -5.74
N TRP A 46 9.61 -8.94 -4.64
CA TRP A 46 8.78 -10.00 -4.09
C TRP A 46 7.71 -10.46 -5.09
N TRP A 47 7.02 -9.53 -5.74
CA TRP A 47 5.98 -9.83 -6.73
C TRP A 47 6.55 -10.67 -7.89
N ARG A 48 7.72 -10.29 -8.42
CA ARG A 48 8.39 -11.03 -9.51
C ARG A 48 8.81 -12.45 -9.13
N ALA A 49 9.03 -12.70 -7.85
CA ALA A 49 9.42 -14.01 -7.35
C ALA A 49 8.22 -14.98 -7.21
N GLN A 50 6.99 -14.49 -7.33
CA GLN A 50 5.79 -15.32 -7.21
C GLN A 50 5.44 -15.99 -8.54
N ASP A 51 5.14 -17.28 -8.49
CA ASP A 51 4.68 -18.06 -9.66
C ASP A 51 3.18 -17.89 -9.95
N TRP A 52 2.42 -17.41 -8.96
CA TRP A 52 0.97 -17.28 -9.03
C TRP A 52 0.46 -15.89 -9.44
N ILE A 53 1.33 -14.87 -9.45
CA ILE A 53 0.92 -13.51 -9.82
C ILE A 53 0.72 -13.44 -11.35
N PRO A 54 -0.47 -13.02 -11.83
CA PRO A 54 -0.75 -12.92 -13.27
C PRO A 54 0.18 -11.93 -13.98
N ARG A 55 0.53 -12.25 -15.24
CA ARG A 55 1.27 -11.31 -16.12
C ARG A 55 0.39 -10.18 -16.63
N ALA A 56 -0.92 -10.43 -16.83
CA ALA A 56 -1.84 -9.43 -17.31
C ALA A 56 -2.03 -8.38 -16.22
N THR A 57 -1.53 -7.17 -16.46
CA THR A 57 -1.65 -6.05 -15.54
C THR A 57 -2.49 -4.95 -16.18
N VAL A 58 -3.52 -4.50 -15.47
CA VAL A 58 -4.30 -3.31 -15.81
C VAL A 58 -3.86 -2.20 -14.87
N LYS A 59 -3.39 -1.09 -15.45
CA LYS A 59 -2.95 0.08 -14.69
C LYS A 59 -4.13 0.98 -14.35
N ALA A 60 -4.31 1.26 -13.07
CA ALA A 60 -5.27 2.22 -12.54
C ALA A 60 -4.56 3.52 -12.11
N GLU A 61 -5.35 4.55 -11.83
CA GLU A 61 -4.84 5.87 -11.40
C GLU A 61 -4.38 5.85 -9.95
N ASP A 62 -5.17 5.26 -9.04
CA ASP A 62 -4.90 5.19 -7.61
C ASP A 62 -5.49 3.92 -6.99
N ASP A 63 -5.28 3.74 -5.68
CA ASP A 63 -5.76 2.60 -4.91
C ASP A 63 -7.28 2.56 -4.73
N ALA A 64 -7.94 3.72 -4.63
CA ALA A 64 -9.40 3.82 -4.54
C ALA A 64 -10.08 3.31 -5.83
N MET A 65 -9.52 3.65 -6.99
CA MET A 65 -9.96 3.14 -8.28
C MET A 65 -9.72 1.64 -8.39
N VAL A 66 -8.56 1.13 -7.92
CA VAL A 66 -8.31 -0.31 -7.87
C VAL A 66 -9.37 -1.03 -7.05
N LEU A 67 -9.68 -0.58 -5.83
CA LEU A 67 -10.72 -1.19 -5.00
C LEU A 67 -12.08 -1.21 -5.69
N THR A 68 -12.46 -0.10 -6.33
CA THR A 68 -13.71 -0.01 -7.11
C THR A 68 -13.72 -1.02 -8.26
N MET A 69 -12.62 -1.16 -8.99
CA MET A 69 -12.51 -2.09 -10.11
C MET A 69 -12.54 -3.55 -9.65
N VAL A 70 -11.88 -3.88 -8.53
CA VAL A 70 -11.95 -5.22 -7.92
C VAL A 70 -13.38 -5.53 -7.49
N GLY A 71 -14.05 -4.62 -6.78
CA GLY A 71 -15.45 -4.82 -6.37
C GLY A 71 -16.43 -4.98 -7.54
N ARG A 72 -16.07 -4.50 -8.73
CA ARG A 72 -16.83 -4.71 -9.98
C ARG A 72 -16.45 -5.97 -10.74
N GLY A 73 -15.55 -6.80 -10.22
CA GLY A 73 -15.15 -8.06 -10.86
C GLY A 73 -14.10 -7.93 -11.97
N LEU A 74 -13.41 -6.79 -12.08
CA LEU A 74 -12.48 -6.55 -13.20
C LEU A 74 -11.08 -7.16 -13.00
N GLY A 75 -10.75 -7.58 -11.79
CA GLY A 75 -9.42 -8.12 -11.48
C GLY A 75 -9.23 -8.47 -10.01
N MET A 76 -8.01 -8.89 -9.68
CA MET A 76 -7.49 -8.98 -8.32
C MET A 76 -6.43 -7.90 -8.09
N ALA A 77 -6.17 -7.54 -6.84
CA ALA A 77 -5.12 -6.58 -6.48
C ALA A 77 -4.33 -7.08 -5.28
N ILE A 78 -3.12 -6.57 -5.11
CA ILE A 78 -2.35 -6.73 -3.89
C ILE A 78 -2.20 -5.33 -3.29
N LEU A 79 -2.89 -5.08 -2.17
CA LEU A 79 -3.05 -3.75 -1.57
C LEU A 79 -2.42 -3.68 -0.17
N PRO A 80 -1.83 -2.54 0.21
CA PRO A 80 -1.41 -2.29 1.58
C PRO A 80 -2.61 -2.06 2.50
N GLU A 81 -2.48 -2.38 3.79
CA GLU A 81 -3.57 -2.27 4.77
C GLU A 81 -4.29 -0.91 4.78
N LEU A 82 -3.56 0.20 4.66
CA LEU A 82 -4.17 1.53 4.69
C LEU A 82 -5.17 1.74 3.54
N SER A 83 -4.87 1.24 2.35
CA SER A 83 -5.78 1.32 1.19
C SER A 83 -7.07 0.54 1.45
N LEU A 84 -7.01 -0.53 2.26
CA LEU A 84 -8.18 -1.37 2.58
C LEU A 84 -9.21 -0.70 3.49
N ARG A 85 -8.92 0.47 4.07
CA ARG A 85 -9.88 1.19 4.92
C ARG A 85 -11.16 1.59 4.18
N GLU A 86 -11.07 1.72 2.86
CA GLU A 86 -12.19 2.05 1.98
C GLU A 86 -12.81 0.82 1.30
N ALA A 87 -12.36 -0.40 1.66
CA ALA A 87 -12.92 -1.63 1.13
C ALA A 87 -14.40 -1.78 1.56
N THR A 88 -15.21 -2.30 0.65
CA THR A 88 -16.63 -2.60 0.88
C THR A 88 -16.85 -4.11 0.89
N ASP A 89 -18.05 -4.56 1.26
CA ASP A 89 -18.43 -5.99 1.23
C ASP A 89 -18.43 -6.61 -0.19
N ALA A 90 -18.14 -5.82 -1.24
CA ALA A 90 -17.97 -6.30 -2.61
C ALA A 90 -16.62 -6.99 -2.85
N VAL A 91 -15.68 -6.93 -1.90
CA VAL A 91 -14.36 -7.55 -2.01
C VAL A 91 -14.07 -8.46 -0.82
N ASP A 92 -13.34 -9.55 -1.09
CA ASP A 92 -12.74 -10.40 -0.07
C ASP A 92 -11.25 -10.06 0.05
N VAL A 93 -10.73 -10.15 1.28
CA VAL A 93 -9.34 -9.84 1.63
C VAL A 93 -8.67 -11.06 2.24
N THR A 94 -7.56 -11.50 1.63
CA THR A 94 -6.76 -12.63 2.09
C THR A 94 -5.33 -12.21 2.37
N GLY A 95 -4.81 -12.49 3.57
CA GLY A 95 -3.42 -12.19 3.92
C GLY A 95 -2.42 -12.99 3.09
N LEU A 96 -1.27 -12.38 2.78
CA LEU A 96 -0.19 -13.03 2.00
C LEU A 96 0.71 -13.95 2.84
N GLY A 97 0.43 -14.09 4.13
CA GLY A 97 1.21 -14.89 5.07
C GLY A 97 2.50 -14.22 5.57
N PRO A 98 3.29 -14.91 6.42
CA PRO A 98 4.44 -14.32 7.12
C PRO A 98 5.59 -13.86 6.23
N SER A 99 5.66 -14.38 5.00
CA SER A 99 6.67 -14.00 4.01
C SER A 99 6.18 -12.90 3.05
N GLY A 100 4.99 -12.35 3.26
CA GLY A 100 4.46 -11.24 2.47
C GLY A 100 5.30 -9.97 2.62
N PRO A 101 5.26 -9.06 1.64
CA PRO A 101 5.99 -7.79 1.73
C PRO A 101 5.39 -6.90 2.82
N VAL A 102 6.24 -6.07 3.42
CA VAL A 102 5.85 -5.04 4.40
C VAL A 102 6.22 -3.67 3.84
N ARG A 103 5.29 -2.72 3.91
CA ARG A 103 5.51 -1.32 3.57
C ARG A 103 5.76 -0.51 4.83
N ARG A 104 6.74 0.39 4.76
CA ARG A 104 7.01 1.40 5.79
C ARG A 104 6.42 2.72 5.35
N VAL A 105 5.47 3.25 6.12
CA VAL A 105 4.88 4.57 5.93
C VAL A 105 5.51 5.51 6.94
N GLY A 106 5.90 6.70 6.49
CA GLY A 106 6.66 7.63 7.30
C GLY A 106 6.50 9.08 6.84
N TYR A 107 7.23 9.97 7.50
CA TYR A 107 7.31 11.37 7.10
C TYR A 107 8.70 11.70 6.57
N VAL A 108 8.75 12.76 5.75
CA VAL A 108 9.98 13.41 5.30
C VAL A 108 9.79 14.91 5.52
N THR A 109 10.78 15.57 6.11
CA THR A 109 10.74 17.02 6.37
C THR A 109 12.14 17.62 6.35
N THR A 110 12.24 18.94 6.22
CA THR A 110 13.54 19.63 6.34
C THR A 110 13.88 19.86 7.82
N PRO A 111 15.16 20.00 8.19
CA PRO A 111 15.56 20.36 9.55
C PRO A 111 14.92 21.66 10.05
N GLU A 112 14.80 22.67 9.18
CA GLU A 112 14.18 23.95 9.50
C GLU A 112 12.70 23.77 9.84
N SER A 113 11.98 22.99 9.04
CA SER A 113 10.58 22.67 9.26
C SER A 113 10.38 21.87 10.55
N ALA A 114 11.21 20.85 10.80
CA ALA A 114 11.17 20.05 12.03
C ALA A 114 11.46 20.86 13.31
N SER A 115 12.13 22.00 13.18
CA SER A 115 12.39 22.91 14.30
C SER A 115 11.18 23.76 14.70
N THR A 116 10.11 23.75 13.90
CA THR A 116 8.88 24.49 14.20
C THR A 116 7.98 23.74 15.18
N LEU A 117 7.24 24.47 16.03
CA LEU A 117 6.28 23.87 16.95
C LEU A 117 5.18 23.10 16.20
N ALA A 118 4.70 23.64 15.08
CA ALA A 118 3.63 23.05 14.29
C ALA A 118 4.01 21.67 13.73
N VAL A 119 5.18 21.55 13.10
CA VAL A 119 5.63 20.27 12.52
C VAL A 119 5.93 19.25 13.61
N ARG A 120 6.53 19.66 14.75
CA ARG A 120 6.70 18.75 15.89
C ARG A 120 5.38 18.24 16.44
N ALA A 121 4.39 19.13 16.55
CA ALA A 121 3.05 18.76 17.02
C ALA A 121 2.38 17.77 16.06
N LEU A 122 2.45 18.02 14.74
CA LEU A 122 1.93 17.13 13.72
C LEU A 122 2.60 15.75 13.75
N ILE A 123 3.94 15.68 13.79
CA ILE A 123 4.66 14.39 13.84
C ILE A 123 4.28 13.61 15.10
N ARG A 124 4.13 14.29 16.24
CA ARG A 124 3.69 13.65 17.48
C ARG A 124 2.28 13.07 17.34
N GLU A 125 1.36 13.82 16.74
CA GLU A 125 -0.02 13.38 16.50
C GLU A 125 -0.07 12.18 15.55
N LEU A 126 0.66 12.25 14.44
CA LEU A 126 0.74 11.14 13.48
C LEU A 126 1.30 9.87 14.13
N ARG A 127 2.22 10.00 15.09
CA ARG A 127 2.76 8.85 15.84
C ARG A 127 1.76 8.27 16.84
N SER A 128 0.85 9.07 17.41
CA SER A 128 -0.17 8.55 18.33
C SER A 128 -1.30 7.83 17.61
N GLU A 129 -1.65 8.23 16.40
CA GLU A 129 -2.64 7.55 15.55
C GLU A 129 -2.17 6.16 15.05
N THR A 130 -0.85 5.92 15.09
CA THR A 130 -0.25 4.66 14.65
C THR A 130 0.06 3.67 15.76
N ALA A 131 -0.05 4.08 17.03
CA ALA A 131 0.19 3.26 18.22
C ALA A 131 -1.04 2.42 18.58
#